data_AF-A0A3B3VMW7-F1
#
_entry.id   AF-A0A3B3VMW7-F1
#
_cell.length_a   1.000
_cell.length_b   1.000
_cell.length_c   1.000
_cell.angle_alpha   90.00
_cell.angle_beta   90.00
_cell.angle_gamma   90.00
#
_symmetry.space_group_name_H-M   'P 1'
#
loop_
_entity.id
_entity.type
_entity.pdbx_description
1 polymer ?
#
loop_
_entity_poly.entity_id
_entity_poly.type
_entity_poly.pdbx_seq_one_letter_code
_entity_poly.pdbx_strand_id
1 'polypeptide(L)'
;MSNATELLNFFQVKVETMEKEWEFEAPGDPVLTADMDTCSEALAQLDDVIMHTFQQCVYHLTKTLYSLLPALLDTNPFSSDEKEKEKDGTRVYRCSLMLSREACLSPPLTSQTFGYLFFFTNTSLLNTLLERDGLFSWSRAVQIRTNLDLVLDWLQGAGLGDIASEFMKKLSVTVNFLCIPKTRLIQSRVSAPSCGDSIRTSSPQIRGRGFERAHISRMKETGNDFCI
;
A
#
# COMPACT_ATOMS: atom_id res chain seq x y z
N MET A 1 -6.05 -15.98 8.82
CA MET A 1 -5.01 -15.03 9.26
C MET A 1 -5.03 -14.85 10.77
N SER A 2 -6.01 -14.16 11.36
CA SER A 2 -6.02 -13.88 12.82
C SER A 2 -5.84 -15.13 13.70
N ASN A 3 -6.65 -16.17 13.50
CA ASN A 3 -6.52 -17.43 14.26
C ASN A 3 -5.14 -18.09 14.08
N ALA A 4 -4.54 -17.99 12.89
CA ALA A 4 -3.21 -18.56 12.64
C ALA A 4 -2.13 -17.77 13.39
N THR A 5 -2.24 -16.44 13.43
CA THR A 5 -1.37 -15.57 14.22
C THR A 5 -1.52 -15.82 15.72
N GLU A 6 -2.75 -16.04 16.21
CA GLU A 6 -3.01 -16.39 17.61
C GLU A 6 -2.38 -17.73 17.99
N LEU A 7 -2.59 -18.76 17.16
CA LEU A 7 -1.96 -20.07 17.35
C LEU A 7 -0.43 -19.97 17.34
N LEU A 8 0.14 -19.17 16.43
CA LEU A 8 1.59 -19.00 16.33
C LEU A 8 2.14 -18.39 17.61
N ASN A 9 1.56 -17.28 18.06
CA ASN A 9 1.98 -16.61 19.29
C ASN A 9 1.86 -17.54 20.51
N PHE A 10 0.77 -18.33 20.59
CA PHE A 10 0.56 -19.29 21.67
C PHE A 10 1.64 -20.37 21.68
N PHE A 11 1.90 -21.01 20.53
CA PHE A 11 2.87 -22.08 20.44
C PHE A 11 4.31 -21.58 20.63
N GLN A 12 4.67 -20.39 20.13
CA GLN A 12 5.99 -19.80 20.36
C GLN A 12 6.30 -19.67 21.85
N VAL A 13 5.39 -19.06 22.63
CA VAL A 13 5.57 -18.92 24.09
C VAL A 13 5.65 -20.28 24.78
N LYS A 14 4.84 -21.24 24.33
CA LYS A 14 4.80 -22.57 24.94
C LYS A 14 6.09 -23.35 24.67
N VAL A 15 6.59 -23.35 23.43
CA VAL A 15 7.83 -24.00 23.03
C VAL A 15 9.02 -23.39 23.77
N GLU A 16 9.13 -22.05 23.83
CA GLU A 16 10.19 -21.37 24.59
C GLU A 16 10.18 -21.72 26.09
N THR A 17 8.99 -21.92 26.67
CA THR A 17 8.85 -22.30 28.08
C THR A 17 9.32 -23.74 28.29
N MET A 18 8.91 -24.66 27.41
CA MET A 18 9.30 -26.06 27.46
C MET A 18 10.81 -26.23 27.27
N GLU A 19 11.41 -25.47 26.33
CA GLU A 19 12.86 -25.46 26.11
C GLU A 19 13.62 -25.06 27.39
N LYS A 20 13.20 -23.97 28.06
CA LYS A 20 13.83 -23.50 29.31
C LYS A 20 13.69 -24.45 30.49
N GLU A 21 12.51 -25.06 30.67
CA GLU A 21 12.26 -26.00 31.76
C GLU A 21 13.15 -27.26 31.61
N TRP A 22 13.37 -27.70 30.38
CA TRP A 22 14.04 -28.98 30.11
C TRP A 22 15.55 -28.91 29.87
N GLU A 23 16.08 -27.76 29.45
CA GLU A 23 17.53 -27.51 29.50
C GLU A 23 18.12 -27.80 30.89
N PHE A 24 17.32 -27.62 31.94
CA PHE A 24 17.72 -27.87 33.32
C PHE A 24 17.51 -29.33 33.78
N GLU A 25 16.47 -30.02 33.31
CA GLU A 25 16.09 -31.35 33.82
C GLU A 25 16.78 -32.52 33.10
N ALA A 26 17.01 -32.43 31.78
CA ALA A 26 17.54 -33.54 30.98
C ALA A 26 18.40 -33.05 29.78
N PRO A 27 19.63 -32.58 30.04
CA PRO A 27 20.49 -32.04 28.98
C PRO A 27 20.89 -33.13 27.97
N GLY A 28 20.51 -32.94 26.71
CA GLY A 28 20.95 -33.77 25.59
C GLY A 28 20.12 -35.02 25.28
N ASP A 29 18.86 -35.11 25.71
CA ASP A 29 17.96 -36.18 25.30
C ASP A 29 17.63 -36.10 23.78
N PRO A 30 17.96 -37.13 22.97
CA PRO A 30 17.75 -37.11 21.53
C PRO A 30 16.27 -37.19 21.12
N VAL A 31 15.39 -37.79 21.91
CA VAL A 31 13.95 -37.88 21.58
C VAL A 31 13.30 -36.50 21.73
N LEU A 32 13.61 -35.81 22.82
CA LEU A 32 13.13 -34.45 23.08
C LEU A 32 13.67 -33.44 22.07
N THR A 33 14.95 -33.57 21.66
CA THR A 33 15.51 -32.74 20.58
C THR A 33 14.69 -32.88 19.29
N ALA A 34 14.31 -34.10 18.92
CA ALA A 34 13.48 -34.35 17.73
C ALA A 34 12.06 -33.76 17.86
N ASP A 35 11.47 -33.79 19.05
CA ASP A 35 10.17 -33.16 19.32
C ASP A 35 10.25 -31.63 19.21
N MET A 36 11.34 -31.00 19.68
CA MET A 36 11.57 -29.56 19.53
C MET A 36 11.75 -29.16 18.06
N ASP A 37 12.51 -29.95 17.29
CA ASP A 37 12.67 -29.75 15.84
C ASP A 37 11.31 -29.84 15.13
N THR A 38 10.47 -30.80 15.51
CA THR A 38 9.11 -30.96 14.96
C THR A 38 8.23 -29.75 15.30
N CYS A 39 8.34 -29.21 16.52
CA CYS A 39 7.62 -27.99 16.91
C CYS A 39 8.08 -26.77 16.10
N SER A 40 9.40 -26.63 15.90
CA SER A 40 9.98 -25.58 15.07
C SER A 40 9.47 -25.65 13.63
N GLU A 41 9.41 -26.85 13.05
CA GLU A 41 8.84 -27.06 11.72
C GLU A 41 7.36 -26.67 11.66
N ALA A 42 6.56 -27.04 12.67
CA ALA A 42 5.14 -26.66 12.73
C ALA A 42 4.94 -25.14 12.86
N LEU A 43 5.79 -24.44 13.62
CA LEU A 43 5.77 -22.98 13.72
C LEU A 43 6.08 -22.33 12.36
N ALA A 44 7.09 -22.84 11.64
CA ALA A 44 7.42 -22.36 10.29
C ALA A 44 6.27 -22.58 9.30
N GLN A 45 5.59 -23.73 9.35
CA GLN A 45 4.40 -23.97 8.52
C GLN A 45 3.26 -23.00 8.85
N LEU A 46 3.11 -22.62 10.11
CA LEU A 46 2.08 -21.66 10.52
C LEU A 46 2.39 -20.24 10.04
N ASP A 47 3.68 -19.85 10.02
CA ASP A 47 4.13 -18.62 9.38
C ASP A 47 3.80 -18.60 7.88
N ASP A 48 4.01 -19.70 7.16
CA ASP A 48 3.64 -19.82 5.75
C ASP A 48 2.13 -19.66 5.54
N VAL A 49 1.31 -20.26 6.41
CA VAL A 49 -0.15 -20.09 6.38
C VAL A 49 -0.54 -18.62 6.62
N ILE A 50 0.10 -17.93 7.56
CA ILE A 50 -0.13 -16.49 7.78
C ILE A 50 0.25 -15.71 6.53
N MET A 51 1.41 -15.98 5.94
CA MET A 51 1.90 -15.31 4.74
C MET A 51 0.94 -15.49 3.56
N HIS A 52 0.55 -16.73 3.27
CA HIS A 52 -0.35 -17.04 2.17
C HIS A 52 -1.74 -16.44 2.40
N THR A 53 -2.27 -16.51 3.61
CA THR A 53 -3.57 -15.88 3.90
C THR A 53 -3.52 -14.36 3.83
N PHE A 54 -2.39 -13.74 4.20
CA PHE A 54 -2.14 -12.31 3.99
C PHE A 54 -2.13 -11.93 2.52
N GLN A 55 -1.36 -12.65 1.71
CA GLN A 55 -1.28 -12.43 0.26
C GLN A 55 -2.65 -12.57 -0.42
N GLN A 56 -3.41 -13.62 -0.08
CA GLN A 56 -4.75 -13.83 -0.63
C GLN A 56 -5.72 -12.73 -0.20
N CYS A 57 -5.67 -12.31 1.07
CA CYS A 57 -6.46 -11.19 1.56
C CYS A 57 -6.19 -9.92 0.76
N VAL A 58 -4.93 -9.52 0.63
CA VAL A 58 -4.54 -8.33 -0.15
C VAL A 58 -4.94 -8.47 -1.62
N TYR A 59 -4.77 -9.63 -2.24
CA TYR A 59 -5.17 -9.88 -3.63
C TYR A 59 -6.67 -9.63 -3.85
N HIS A 60 -7.53 -10.23 -3.02
CA HIS A 60 -8.98 -10.10 -3.18
C HIS A 60 -9.47 -8.67 -2.86
N LEU A 61 -8.88 -8.02 -1.86
CA LEU A 61 -9.17 -6.63 -1.54
C LEU A 61 -8.77 -5.69 -2.67
N THR A 62 -7.56 -5.82 -3.21
CA THR A 62 -7.08 -4.99 -4.32
C THR A 62 -7.88 -5.23 -5.61
N LYS A 63 -8.24 -6.48 -5.92
CA LYS A 63 -9.12 -6.81 -7.04
C LYS A 63 -10.48 -6.11 -6.94
N THR A 64 -11.07 -6.09 -5.74
CA THR A 64 -12.34 -5.40 -5.48
C THR A 64 -12.17 -3.88 -5.51
N LEU A 65 -11.06 -3.38 -4.96
CA LEU A 65 -10.74 -1.95 -4.95
C LEU A 65 -10.57 -1.40 -6.37
N TYR A 66 -9.88 -2.15 -7.25
CA TYR A 66 -9.59 -1.74 -8.62
C TYR A 66 -10.83 -1.36 -9.43
N SER A 67 -11.93 -2.12 -9.30
CA SER A 67 -13.18 -1.82 -10.02
C SER A 67 -13.89 -0.56 -9.50
N LEU A 68 -13.56 -0.10 -8.29
CA LEU A 68 -14.16 1.07 -7.65
C LEU A 68 -13.28 2.32 -7.70
N LEU A 69 -11.97 2.15 -7.96
CA LEU A 69 -11.00 3.24 -8.02
C LEU A 69 -11.39 4.38 -8.98
N PRO A 70 -11.87 4.14 -10.22
CA PRO A 70 -12.29 5.23 -11.11
C PRO A 70 -13.39 6.11 -10.51
N ALA A 71 -14.35 5.50 -9.81
CA ALA A 71 -15.43 6.24 -9.16
C ALA A 71 -14.92 7.17 -8.04
N LEU A 72 -13.84 6.78 -7.35
CA LEU A 72 -13.18 7.65 -6.36
C LEU A 72 -12.76 8.99 -6.97
N LEU A 73 -12.29 9.00 -8.22
CA LEU A 73 -11.92 10.23 -8.93
C LEU A 73 -13.13 10.92 -9.58
N ASP A 74 -14.10 10.15 -10.08
CA ASP A 74 -15.13 10.64 -11.01
C ASP A 74 -16.41 11.13 -10.32
N THR A 75 -16.70 10.67 -9.10
CA THR A 75 -17.89 11.09 -8.34
C THR A 75 -17.86 12.60 -8.10
N ASN A 76 -19.01 13.26 -8.25
CA ASN A 76 -19.13 14.69 -7.94
C ASN A 76 -19.34 14.88 -6.42
N PRO A 77 -18.36 15.41 -5.67
CA PRO A 77 -18.49 15.60 -4.23
C PRO A 77 -19.51 16.69 -3.85
N PHE A 78 -19.95 17.50 -4.83
CA PHE A 78 -20.94 18.56 -4.64
C PHE A 78 -22.36 18.12 -4.99
N SER A 79 -22.54 16.86 -5.40
CA SER A 79 -23.84 16.30 -5.75
C SER A 79 -24.65 15.97 -4.49
N SER A 80 -25.93 16.33 -4.50
CA SER A 80 -26.88 15.97 -3.43
C SER A 80 -27.49 14.57 -3.63
N ASP A 81 -27.10 13.85 -4.68
CA ASP A 81 -27.74 12.60 -5.09
C ASP A 81 -27.19 11.41 -4.29
N GLU A 82 -28.03 10.82 -3.43
CA GLU A 82 -27.68 9.68 -2.56
C GLU A 82 -27.18 8.46 -3.37
N LYS A 83 -27.60 8.31 -4.62
CA LYS A 83 -27.17 7.20 -5.50
C LYS A 83 -25.70 7.29 -5.93
N GLU A 84 -25.11 8.49 -5.97
CA GLU A 84 -23.68 8.64 -6.24
C GLU A 84 -22.83 8.25 -5.03
N LYS A 85 -23.39 8.33 -3.82
CA LYS A 85 -22.73 7.87 -2.59
C LYS A 85 -22.63 6.35 -2.51
N GLU A 86 -23.43 5.59 -3.26
CA GLU A 86 -23.32 4.12 -3.32
C GLU A 86 -22.05 3.67 -4.08
N LYS A 87 -21.47 4.53 -4.92
CA LYS A 87 -20.15 4.33 -5.53
C LYS A 87 -19.01 4.81 -4.63
N ASP A 88 -19.18 4.62 -3.33
CA ASP A 88 -18.18 5.02 -2.36
C ASP A 88 -16.87 4.25 -2.57
N GLY A 89 -15.88 4.92 -3.18
CA GLY A 89 -14.53 4.38 -3.38
C GLY A 89 -13.83 4.05 -2.06
N THR A 90 -14.34 4.54 -0.92
CA THR A 90 -13.83 4.19 0.42
C THR A 90 -14.48 2.95 1.02
N ARG A 91 -15.53 2.38 0.40
CA ARG A 91 -16.26 1.22 0.94
C ARG A 91 -15.33 0.04 1.22
N VAL A 92 -14.37 -0.22 0.34
CA VAL A 92 -13.40 -1.30 0.54
C VAL A 92 -12.55 -1.03 1.78
N TYR A 93 -12.10 0.20 2.01
CA TYR A 93 -11.36 0.55 3.23
C TYR A 93 -12.20 0.41 4.49
N ARG A 94 -13.45 0.87 4.46
CA ARG A 94 -14.36 0.78 5.61
C ARG A 94 -14.62 -0.67 5.99
N CYS A 95 -15.02 -1.50 5.02
CA CYS A 95 -15.31 -2.91 5.25
C CYS A 95 -14.05 -3.66 5.69
N SER A 96 -12.90 -3.38 5.08
CA SER A 96 -11.63 -3.99 5.48
C SER A 96 -11.29 -3.63 6.93
N LEU A 97 -11.48 -2.38 7.33
CA LEU A 97 -11.15 -1.91 8.68
C LEU A 97 -12.08 -2.52 9.73
N MET A 98 -13.37 -2.58 9.41
CA MET A 98 -14.38 -3.26 10.24
C MET A 98 -13.99 -4.73 10.45
N LEU A 99 -13.76 -5.46 9.36
CA LEU A 99 -13.40 -6.88 9.43
C LEU A 99 -12.07 -7.13 10.15
N SER A 100 -11.06 -6.27 9.95
CA SER A 100 -9.79 -6.36 10.69
C SER A 100 -10.01 -6.20 12.19
N ARG A 101 -10.90 -5.29 12.61
CA ARG A 101 -11.24 -5.07 14.02
C ARG A 101 -12.06 -6.24 14.60
N GLU A 102 -13.09 -6.68 13.89
CA GLU A 102 -13.93 -7.81 14.30
C GLU A 102 -13.12 -9.10 14.43
N ALA A 103 -12.19 -9.34 13.50
CA ALA A 103 -11.30 -10.49 13.54
C ALA A 103 -10.15 -10.34 14.55
N CYS A 104 -10.06 -9.23 15.30
CA CYS A 104 -8.95 -8.94 16.22
C CYS A 104 -7.57 -9.06 15.56
N LEU A 105 -7.46 -8.64 14.28
CA LEU A 105 -6.20 -8.69 13.56
C LEU A 105 -5.18 -7.77 14.23
N SER A 106 -3.94 -8.25 14.37
CA SER A 106 -2.91 -7.48 15.06
C SER A 106 -2.67 -6.11 14.40
N PRO A 107 -2.28 -5.07 15.18
CA PRO A 107 -2.00 -3.75 14.62
C PRO A 107 -0.94 -3.76 13.50
N PRO A 108 0.17 -4.51 13.60
CA PRO A 108 1.14 -4.60 12.50
C PRO A 108 0.56 -5.19 11.22
N LEU A 109 -0.22 -6.27 11.30
CA LEU A 109 -0.85 -6.88 10.12
C LEU A 109 -1.89 -5.95 9.50
N THR A 110 -2.69 -5.29 10.34
CA THR A 110 -3.65 -4.28 9.88
C THR A 110 -2.92 -3.15 9.14
N SER A 111 -1.86 -2.60 9.73
CA SER A 111 -1.05 -1.54 9.12
C SER A 111 -0.46 -1.99 7.77
N GLN A 112 0.08 -3.20 7.70
CA GLN A 112 0.63 -3.75 6.45
C GLN A 112 -0.45 -3.93 5.38
N THR A 113 -1.62 -4.50 5.73
CA THR A 113 -2.74 -4.67 4.80
C THR A 113 -3.15 -3.32 4.20
N PHE A 114 -3.37 -2.29 5.03
CA PHE A 114 -3.75 -0.96 4.55
C PHE A 114 -2.64 -0.27 3.76
N GLY A 115 -1.37 -0.44 4.15
CA GLY A 115 -0.22 0.03 3.37
C GLY A 115 -0.24 -0.49 1.93
N TYR A 116 -0.52 -1.79 1.73
CA TYR A 116 -0.67 -2.37 0.39
C TYR A 116 -1.86 -1.77 -0.38
N LEU A 117 -3.02 -1.59 0.26
CA LEU A 117 -4.18 -1.01 -0.41
C LEU A 117 -3.94 0.45 -0.84
N PHE A 118 -3.25 1.23 -0.02
CA PHE A 118 -2.92 2.62 -0.30
C PHE A 118 -1.86 2.75 -1.39
N PHE A 119 -0.83 1.90 -1.34
CA PHE A 119 0.18 1.80 -2.39
C PHE A 119 -0.46 1.44 -3.75
N PHE A 120 -1.36 0.46 -3.74
CA PHE A 120 -2.11 0.05 -4.92
C PHE A 120 -2.94 1.21 -5.47
N THR A 121 -3.72 1.87 -4.62
CA THR A 121 -4.53 3.05 -4.99
C THR A 121 -3.70 4.17 -5.57
N ASN A 122 -2.58 4.51 -4.92
CA ASN A 122 -1.66 5.51 -5.40
C ASN A 122 -1.18 5.19 -6.82
N THR A 123 -0.75 3.94 -7.06
CA THR A 123 -0.20 3.53 -8.34
C THR A 123 -1.27 3.47 -9.43
N SER A 124 -2.39 2.80 -9.15
CA SER A 124 -3.48 2.63 -10.10
C SER A 124 -4.12 3.96 -10.49
N LEU A 125 -4.43 4.83 -9.52
CA LEU A 125 -5.02 6.14 -9.81
C LEU A 125 -4.04 7.08 -10.51
N LEU A 126 -2.73 7.02 -10.20
CA LEU A 126 -1.73 7.77 -10.96
C LEU A 126 -1.70 7.32 -12.42
N ASN A 127 -1.71 6.02 -12.69
CA ASN A 127 -1.76 5.51 -14.06
C ASN A 127 -3.04 5.97 -14.77
N THR A 128 -4.21 5.83 -14.13
CA THR A 128 -5.49 6.31 -14.67
C THR A 128 -5.48 7.81 -14.93
N LEU A 129 -4.84 8.61 -14.08
CA LEU A 129 -4.69 10.04 -14.32
C LEU A 129 -3.78 10.29 -15.51
N LEU A 130 -2.59 9.67 -15.57
CA LEU A 130 -1.62 9.92 -16.65
C LEU A 130 -2.12 9.51 -18.03
N GLU A 131 -3.01 8.52 -18.11
CA GLU A 131 -3.63 8.08 -19.37
C GLU A 131 -4.81 8.95 -19.83
N ARG A 132 -5.34 9.82 -18.96
CA ARG A 132 -6.51 10.66 -19.30
C ARG A 132 -6.14 11.84 -20.18
N ASP A 133 -6.90 12.02 -21.26
CA ASP A 133 -6.88 13.26 -22.03
C ASP A 133 -7.53 14.41 -21.23
N GLY A 134 -6.99 15.63 -21.35
CA GLY A 134 -7.62 16.81 -20.76
C GLY A 134 -7.48 16.95 -19.23
N LEU A 135 -6.47 16.32 -18.62
CA LEU A 135 -6.18 16.39 -17.16
C LEU A 135 -6.18 17.78 -16.53
N PHE A 136 -5.90 18.80 -17.32
CA PHE A 136 -5.72 20.17 -16.85
C PHE A 136 -6.99 21.02 -16.89
N SER A 137 -8.18 20.41 -16.88
CA SER A 137 -9.39 21.15 -16.55
C SER A 137 -9.36 21.50 -15.06
N TRP A 138 -9.35 22.80 -14.73
CA TRP A 138 -9.26 23.25 -13.35
C TRP A 138 -10.43 22.74 -12.50
N SER A 139 -11.66 22.75 -13.04
CA SER A 139 -12.83 22.21 -12.33
C SER A 139 -12.69 20.72 -12.03
N ARG A 140 -12.13 19.95 -12.98
CA ARG A 140 -11.87 18.52 -12.81
C ARG A 140 -10.79 18.26 -11.76
N ALA A 141 -9.71 19.05 -11.78
CA ALA A 141 -8.64 18.94 -10.80
C ALA A 141 -9.13 19.22 -9.38
N VAL A 142 -9.94 20.29 -9.20
CA VAL A 142 -10.57 20.63 -7.91
C VAL A 142 -11.50 19.51 -7.44
N GLN A 143 -12.30 18.93 -8.34
CA GLN A 143 -13.16 17.80 -8.01
C GLN A 143 -12.36 16.59 -7.50
N ILE A 144 -11.32 16.20 -8.24
CA ILE A 144 -10.44 15.08 -7.86
C ILE A 144 -9.77 15.36 -6.51
N ARG A 145 -9.27 16.59 -6.30
CA ARG A 145 -8.66 16.98 -5.03
C ARG A 145 -9.65 16.87 -3.88
N THR A 146 -10.87 17.38 -4.06
CA THR A 146 -11.92 17.32 -3.05
C THR A 146 -12.29 15.88 -2.70
N ASN A 147 -12.42 15.00 -3.69
CA ASN A 147 -12.67 13.58 -3.44
C ASN A 147 -11.53 12.93 -2.65
N LEU A 148 -10.29 13.22 -3.03
CA LEU A 148 -9.11 12.69 -2.34
C LEU A 148 -9.03 13.22 -0.90
N ASP A 149 -9.35 14.50 -0.66
CA ASP A 149 -9.43 15.10 0.67
C ASP A 149 -10.47 14.40 1.54
N LEU A 150 -11.67 14.15 1.03
CA LEU A 150 -12.70 13.40 1.75
C LEU A 150 -12.23 11.98 2.15
N VAL A 151 -11.48 11.32 1.28
CA VAL A 151 -10.90 9.99 1.57
C VAL A 151 -9.83 10.10 2.65
N LEU A 152 -8.88 11.04 2.52
CA LEU A 152 -7.77 11.20 3.44
C LEU A 152 -8.24 11.68 4.83
N ASP A 153 -9.22 12.58 4.89
CA ASP A 153 -9.83 13.04 6.15
C ASP A 153 -10.56 11.90 6.86
N TRP A 154 -11.29 11.06 6.11
CA TRP A 154 -11.92 9.86 6.68
C TRP A 154 -10.86 8.88 7.20
N LEU A 155 -9.79 8.64 6.45
CA LEU A 155 -8.68 7.77 6.87
C LEU A 155 -7.98 8.30 8.12
N GLN A 156 -7.79 9.62 8.22
CA GLN A 156 -7.26 10.29 9.41
C GLN A 156 -8.15 10.04 10.62
N GLY A 157 -9.46 10.29 10.50
CA GLY A 157 -10.42 10.03 11.58
C GLY A 157 -10.55 8.56 11.96
N ALA A 158 -10.27 7.64 11.03
CA ALA A 158 -10.26 6.20 11.26
C ALA A 158 -8.97 5.68 11.93
N GLY A 159 -7.94 6.53 12.10
CA GLY A 159 -6.64 6.17 12.66
C GLY A 159 -5.64 5.58 11.65
N LEU A 160 -5.88 5.75 10.35
CA LEU A 160 -5.02 5.26 9.26
C LEU A 160 -4.27 6.40 8.54
N GLY A 161 -4.36 7.62 9.05
CA GLY A 161 -3.86 8.84 8.41
C GLY A 161 -2.36 8.83 8.11
N ASP A 162 -1.53 8.41 9.07
CA ASP A 162 -0.07 8.39 8.91
C ASP A 162 0.34 7.45 7.76
N ILE A 163 -0.23 6.24 7.74
CA ILE A 163 0.00 5.23 6.71
C ILE A 163 -0.51 5.73 5.35
N ALA A 164 -1.71 6.33 5.32
CA ALA A 164 -2.29 6.87 4.10
C ALA A 164 -1.44 7.99 3.49
N SER A 165 -0.97 8.93 4.33
CA SER A 165 -0.06 10.01 3.95
C SER A 165 1.24 9.46 3.36
N GLU A 166 1.82 8.43 3.96
CA GLU A 166 3.05 7.81 3.49
C GLU A 166 2.87 7.17 2.10
N PHE A 167 1.86 6.32 1.95
CA PHE A 167 1.69 5.50 0.75
C PHE A 167 0.96 6.22 -0.40
N MET A 168 0.12 7.22 -0.13
CA MET A 168 -0.60 8.02 -1.15
C MET A 168 0.07 9.37 -1.48
N LYS A 169 1.30 9.59 -1.00
CA LYS A 169 2.01 10.87 -1.17
C LYS A 169 2.13 11.30 -2.63
N LYS A 170 2.48 10.38 -3.53
CA LYS A 170 2.72 10.72 -4.95
C LYS A 170 1.42 11.16 -5.62
N LEU A 171 0.32 10.43 -5.41
CA LEU A 171 -1.01 10.79 -5.89
C LEU A 171 -1.42 12.17 -5.36
N SER A 172 -1.25 12.40 -4.07
CA SER A 172 -1.59 13.68 -3.43
C SER A 172 -0.83 14.86 -4.02
N VAL A 173 0.47 14.71 -4.25
CA VAL A 173 1.31 15.75 -4.87
C VAL A 173 0.93 15.99 -6.33
N THR A 174 0.67 14.92 -7.10
CA THR A 174 0.22 15.04 -8.50
C THR A 174 -1.11 15.77 -8.59
N VAL A 175 -2.08 15.42 -7.76
CA VAL A 175 -3.40 16.09 -7.73
C VAL A 175 -3.27 17.56 -7.29
N ASN A 176 -2.40 17.86 -6.32
CA ASN A 176 -2.08 19.25 -5.97
C ASN A 176 -1.51 20.04 -7.15
N PHE A 177 -0.65 19.42 -7.95
CA PHE A 177 -0.11 20.04 -9.15
C PHE A 177 -1.19 20.29 -10.21
N LEU A 178 -2.12 19.36 -10.40
CA LEU A 178 -3.26 19.52 -11.32
C LEU A 178 -4.14 20.74 -10.95
N CYS A 179 -4.20 21.09 -9.66
CA CYS A 179 -4.95 22.25 -9.17
C CYS A 179 -4.27 23.60 -9.46
N ILE A 180 -3.01 23.61 -9.91
CA ILE A 180 -2.28 24.85 -10.24
C ILE A 180 -2.81 25.41 -11.56
N PRO A 181 -3.32 26.66 -11.61
CA PRO A 181 -3.77 27.26 -12.86
C PRO A 181 -2.66 27.32 -13.91
N LYS A 182 -2.95 26.94 -15.16
CA LYS A 182 -1.98 26.96 -16.27
C LYS A 182 -1.30 28.33 -16.45
N THR A 183 -2.03 29.41 -16.17
CA THR A 183 -1.53 30.79 -16.24
C THR A 183 -0.33 31.02 -15.31
N ARG A 184 -0.33 30.42 -14.12
CA ARG A 184 0.75 30.52 -13.12
C ARG A 184 2.00 29.74 -13.54
N LEU A 185 1.81 28.61 -14.23
CA LEU A 185 2.91 27.80 -14.79
C LEU A 185 3.60 28.49 -15.97
N ILE A 186 2.84 29.22 -16.79
CA ILE A 186 3.40 30.00 -17.91
C ILE A 186 4.14 31.23 -17.38
N GLN A 187 3.60 31.90 -16.36
CA GLN A 187 4.23 33.07 -15.75
C GLN A 187 5.59 32.75 -15.13
N SER A 188 5.75 31.61 -14.44
CA SER A 188 7.05 31.18 -13.89
C SER A 188 8.11 30.91 -14.97
N ARG A 189 7.69 30.57 -16.19
CA ARG A 189 8.58 30.37 -17.35
C ARG A 189 9.05 31.70 -17.94
N VAL A 190 8.18 32.72 -17.92
CA VAL A 190 8.44 34.06 -18.48
C VAL A 190 9.18 34.96 -17.48
N SER A 191 9.04 34.72 -16.18
CA SER A 191 9.77 35.43 -15.12
C SER A 191 11.11 34.79 -14.75
N ALA A 192 11.51 33.68 -15.40
CA ALA A 192 12.88 33.21 -15.33
C ALA A 192 13.75 34.23 -16.10
N PRO A 193 14.72 34.91 -15.46
CA PRO A 193 15.58 35.84 -16.18
C PRO A 193 16.25 35.06 -17.32
N SER A 194 16.18 35.61 -18.53
CA SER A 194 16.88 35.10 -19.70
C SER A 194 18.37 35.05 -19.35
N CYS A 195 18.85 33.87 -18.95
CA CYS A 195 20.27 33.62 -18.84
C CYS A 195 20.78 33.54 -20.27
N GLY A 196 21.23 34.70 -20.78
CA GLY A 196 21.83 34.81 -22.10
C GLY A 196 23.02 33.89 -22.23
N ASP A 197 23.05 33.18 -23.35
CA ASP A 197 24.20 32.67 -24.09
C ASP A 197 25.55 32.70 -23.36
N SER A 198 25.90 31.59 -22.71
CA SER A 198 27.28 31.07 -22.65
C SER A 198 27.31 29.67 -22.05
N ILE A 199 26.86 28.66 -22.80
CA ILE A 199 27.31 27.27 -22.56
C ILE A 199 28.46 27.01 -23.53
N ARG A 200 29.68 27.31 -23.07
CA ARG A 200 30.91 26.79 -23.65
C ARG A 200 30.92 25.27 -23.40
N THR A 201 30.91 24.50 -24.48
CA THR A 201 30.99 23.04 -24.49
C THR A 201 32.17 22.55 -23.66
N SER A 202 31.88 21.92 -22.51
CA SER A 202 32.86 21.17 -21.74
C SER A 202 32.20 19.88 -21.28
N SER A 203 32.35 18.82 -22.06
CA SER A 203 31.90 17.48 -21.70
C SER A 203 32.66 16.97 -20.47
N PRO A 204 31.99 16.50 -19.41
CA PRO A 204 32.62 15.61 -18.45
C PRO A 204 32.24 14.17 -18.80
N GLN A 205 33.24 13.37 -19.16
CA GLN A 205 33.15 11.91 -19.10
C GLN A 205 32.83 11.50 -17.66
N ILE A 206 31.68 10.87 -17.43
CA ILE A 206 31.44 10.11 -16.20
C ILE A 206 31.43 8.63 -16.53
N ARG A 207 32.55 7.99 -16.18
CA ARG A 207 32.75 6.55 -16.15
C ARG A 207 32.27 6.01 -14.79
N GLY A 208 31.23 5.18 -14.84
CA GLY A 208 31.01 4.03 -13.94
C GLY A 208 30.52 4.29 -12.51
N ARG A 209 29.35 3.73 -12.19
CA ARG A 209 29.20 2.61 -11.23
C ARG A 209 27.75 2.16 -11.16
N GLY A 210 27.52 0.87 -11.31
CA GLY A 210 26.23 0.23 -11.06
C GLY A 210 25.92 0.20 -9.57
N PHE A 211 24.63 0.28 -9.24
CA PHE A 211 24.09 -0.18 -7.96
C PHE A 211 22.62 -0.55 -8.15
N GLU A 212 22.39 -1.86 -8.04
CA GLU A 212 21.20 -2.57 -7.56
C GLU A 212 19.81 -2.26 -8.16
N ARG A 213 19.48 -3.05 -9.19
CA ARG A 213 18.13 -3.62 -9.34
C ARG A 213 18.01 -4.83 -8.42
N ALA A 214 17.40 -4.67 -7.26
CA ALA A 214 16.93 -5.78 -6.45
C ALA A 214 15.70 -5.32 -5.65
N HIS A 215 14.51 -5.67 -6.15
CA HIS A 215 13.26 -5.94 -5.39
C HIS A 215 11.98 -5.98 -6.23
N ILE A 216 12.07 -6.15 -7.56
CA ILE A 216 10.90 -6.42 -8.42
C ILE A 216 11.15 -7.71 -9.23
N SER A 217 11.46 -8.81 -8.53
CA SER A 217 11.64 -10.14 -9.16
C SER A 217 11.05 -11.31 -8.37
N ARG A 218 10.24 -11.08 -7.33
CA ARG A 218 9.60 -12.18 -6.56
C ARG A 218 8.07 -12.13 -6.50
N MET A 219 7.43 -11.57 -7.52
CA MET A 219 5.97 -11.69 -7.73
C MET A 219 5.61 -12.17 -9.14
N LYS A 220 6.59 -12.70 -9.91
CA LYS A 220 6.38 -13.23 -11.27
C LYS A 220 6.40 -14.75 -11.36
N GLU A 221 6.47 -15.50 -10.25
CA GLU A 221 6.63 -16.97 -10.29
C GLU A 221 5.40 -17.79 -9.91
N THR A 222 4.25 -17.16 -9.63
CA THR A 222 2.97 -17.89 -9.66
C THR A 222 2.23 -17.50 -10.91
N GLY A 223 2.48 -18.27 -11.97
CA GLY A 223 1.89 -18.11 -13.29
C GLY A 223 0.37 -17.94 -13.22
N ASN A 224 -0.06 -16.72 -13.50
CA ASN A 224 -1.32 -16.47 -14.16
C ASN A 224 -1.13 -15.19 -14.96
N ASP A 225 -1.14 -15.34 -16.29
CA ASP A 225 -1.11 -14.24 -17.24
C ASP A 225 -2.22 -13.24 -16.92
N PHE A 226 -1.85 -12.07 -16.42
CA PHE A 226 -2.73 -10.91 -16.42
C PHE A 226 -2.23 -9.93 -17.49
N CYS A 227 -2.75 -10.14 -18.71
CA CYS A 227 -2.87 -9.08 -19.69
C CYS A 227 -3.95 -8.10 -19.24
N ILE A 228 -3.54 -6.82 -19.14
CA ILE A 228 -4.27 -5.56 -19.33
C ILE A 228 -5.58 -5.39 -18.56
#